data_AF-F6J732-F1
#
_entry.id   AF-F6J732-F1
#
_cell.length_a   1.000
_cell.length_b   1.000
_cell.length_c   1.000
_cell.angle_alpha   90.00
_cell.angle_beta   90.00
_cell.angle_gamma   90.00
#
_symmetry.space_group_name_H-M   'P 1'
#
loop_
_entity.id
_entity.type
_entity.pdbx_description
1 polymer ?
#
loop_
_entity_poly.entity_id
_entity_poly.type
_entity_poly.pdbx_seq_one_letter_code
_entity_poly.pdbx_strand_id
1 'polypeptide(L)'
;YGEFLHIKGKKFSSFDEIRKEIEDETDRVTGSNKGISNIPINLRVYSPHVLNLTLIDLPGLTKVAIGDQPVDIEQQIKQMIFQFIRKETCLILAVTPANTDLANSDALKLAKEVDPQGVRTIGVITKLDLMDEGTDARDILENKLLPLRRGYIGVVNRSQKDIEGRKDIHQALAAERKFFLSHPSYRHMADRLGTPYLQRVLNQQLTNHIRDTLPGLRDKLQKQMLTLEKEV
;
A
#
# COMPACT_ATOMS: atom_id res chain seq x y z
N TYR A 1 3.45 20.42 -4.27
CA TYR A 1 2.25 20.59 -5.12
C TYR A 1 1.99 19.29 -5.86
N GLY A 2 0.75 19.02 -6.25
CA GLY A 2 0.36 17.89 -7.09
C GLY A 2 -0.04 18.33 -8.49
N GLU A 3 0.11 17.45 -9.46
CA GLU A 3 -0.39 17.61 -10.83
C GLU A 3 -1.09 16.32 -11.27
N PHE A 4 -2.31 16.46 -11.79
CA PHE A 4 -3.06 15.35 -12.36
C PHE A 4 -2.85 15.27 -13.87
N LEU A 5 -2.74 14.05 -14.39
CA LEU A 5 -2.53 13.84 -15.83
C LEU A 5 -3.75 14.28 -16.66
N HIS A 6 -4.95 14.14 -16.13
CA HIS A 6 -6.19 14.54 -16.80
C HIS A 6 -6.45 16.05 -16.74
N ILE A 7 -5.80 16.79 -15.83
CA ILE A 7 -5.86 18.25 -15.74
C ILE A 7 -4.50 18.87 -16.02
N LYS A 8 -4.16 18.93 -17.32
CA LYS A 8 -2.87 19.46 -17.77
C LYS A 8 -2.68 20.92 -17.37
N GLY A 9 -1.54 21.22 -16.76
CA GLY A 9 -1.12 22.59 -16.43
C GLY A 9 -1.64 23.16 -15.11
N LYS A 10 -2.52 22.46 -14.39
CA LYS A 10 -2.99 22.90 -13.06
C LYS A 10 -2.11 22.31 -11.95
N LYS A 11 -1.54 23.20 -11.13
CA LYS A 11 -0.78 22.83 -9.93
C LYS A 11 -1.66 22.96 -8.70
N PHE A 12 -1.84 21.85 -7.99
CA PHE A 12 -2.59 21.79 -6.74
C PHE A 12 -1.61 21.98 -5.58
N SER A 13 -1.72 23.10 -4.86
CA SER A 13 -0.87 23.37 -3.69
C SER A 13 -1.45 22.79 -2.39
N SER A 14 -2.77 22.56 -2.35
CA SER A 14 -3.49 21.99 -1.19
C SER A 14 -3.76 20.51 -1.35
N PHE A 15 -3.48 19.72 -0.30
CA PHE A 15 -3.83 18.29 -0.27
C PHE A 15 -5.34 18.05 -0.14
N ASP A 16 -6.09 19.01 0.39
CA ASP A 16 -7.56 18.90 0.43
C ASP A 16 -8.16 19.06 -0.98
N GLU A 17 -7.59 19.93 -1.81
CA GLU A 17 -7.99 20.04 -3.22
C GLU A 17 -7.62 18.79 -4.01
N ILE A 18 -6.44 18.21 -3.76
CA ILE A 18 -6.03 16.93 -4.37
C ILE A 18 -7.00 15.81 -3.98
N ARG A 19 -7.36 15.71 -2.70
CA ARG A 19 -8.31 14.69 -2.23
C ARG A 19 -9.67 14.85 -2.91
N LYS A 20 -10.18 16.08 -2.93
CA LYS A 20 -11.45 16.40 -3.59
C LYS A 20 -11.42 16.06 -5.07
N GLU A 21 -10.34 16.39 -5.77
CA GLU A 21 -10.19 16.05 -7.19
C GLU A 21 -10.15 14.54 -7.44
N ILE A 22 -9.53 13.76 -6.55
CA ILE A 22 -9.58 12.28 -6.64
C ILE A 22 -11.01 11.80 -6.50
N GLU A 23 -11.76 12.30 -5.51
CA GLU A 23 -13.17 11.95 -5.30
C GLU A 23 -14.04 12.34 -6.50
N ASP A 24 -13.90 13.57 -6.99
CA ASP A 24 -14.64 14.11 -8.15
C ASP A 24 -14.36 13.27 -9.42
N GLU A 25 -13.09 12.93 -9.69
CA GLU A 25 -12.71 12.13 -10.86
C GLU A 25 -13.14 10.67 -10.73
N THR A 26 -13.08 10.09 -9.52
CA THR A 26 -13.62 8.76 -9.26
C THR A 26 -15.11 8.74 -9.56
N ASP A 27 -15.90 9.65 -8.97
CA ASP A 27 -17.35 9.72 -9.15
C ASP A 27 -17.74 9.99 -10.61
N ARG A 28 -16.96 10.80 -11.33
CA ARG A 28 -17.18 11.07 -12.76
C ARG A 28 -17.07 9.80 -13.62
N VAL A 29 -16.16 8.89 -13.27
CA VAL A 29 -15.86 7.69 -14.06
C VAL A 29 -16.73 6.49 -13.63
N THR A 30 -16.96 6.32 -12.33
CA THR A 30 -17.70 5.17 -11.78
C THR A 30 -19.18 5.46 -11.55
N GLY A 31 -19.59 6.73 -11.61
CA GLY A 31 -20.92 7.18 -11.20
C GLY A 31 -21.10 7.15 -9.68
N SER A 32 -22.20 7.72 -9.20
CA SER A 32 -22.47 7.89 -7.76
C SER A 32 -22.83 6.59 -7.03
N ASN A 33 -22.96 5.45 -7.73
CA ASN A 33 -23.49 4.19 -7.20
C ASN A 33 -22.42 3.12 -6.92
N LYS A 34 -21.22 3.53 -6.46
CA LYS A 34 -20.16 2.63 -5.96
C LYS A 34 -19.62 1.64 -7.02
N GLY A 35 -19.68 1.98 -8.30
CA GLY A 35 -19.02 1.21 -9.36
C GLY A 35 -17.51 1.21 -9.20
N ILE A 36 -16.82 0.29 -9.89
CA ILE A 36 -15.36 0.29 -10.03
C ILE A 36 -14.99 0.60 -11.48
N SER A 37 -13.81 1.19 -11.66
CA SER A 37 -13.23 1.43 -12.98
C SER A 37 -11.79 0.94 -13.02
N ASN A 38 -11.40 0.39 -14.15
CA ASN A 38 -10.02 0.00 -14.46
C ASN A 38 -9.18 1.17 -15.00
N ILE A 39 -9.77 2.36 -15.14
CA ILE A 39 -9.07 3.57 -15.58
C ILE A 39 -8.35 4.18 -14.37
N PRO A 40 -6.99 4.25 -14.38
CA PRO A 40 -6.25 4.78 -13.24
C PRO A 40 -6.23 6.31 -13.22
N ILE A 41 -6.36 6.89 -12.02
CA ILE A 41 -6.10 8.31 -11.78
C ILE A 41 -4.59 8.50 -11.58
N ASN A 42 -3.97 9.27 -12.47
CA ASN A 42 -2.52 9.50 -12.43
C ASN A 42 -2.21 10.85 -11.78
N LEU A 43 -1.65 10.80 -10.57
CA LEU A 43 -1.24 11.96 -9.78
C LEU A 43 0.28 11.97 -9.62
N ARG A 44 0.92 13.11 -9.91
CA ARG A 44 2.33 13.37 -9.59
C ARG A 44 2.42 14.35 -8.43
N VAL A 45 3.03 13.95 -7.33
CA VAL A 45 3.24 14.81 -6.16
C VAL A 45 4.70 15.27 -6.11
N TYR A 46 4.90 16.58 -6.12
CA TYR A 46 6.20 17.24 -6.05
C TYR A 46 6.41 17.83 -4.66
N SER A 47 7.45 17.36 -3.97
CA SER A 47 7.89 17.89 -2.67
C SER A 47 9.39 17.71 -2.51
N PRO A 48 10.12 18.67 -1.89
CA PRO A 48 11.54 18.50 -1.58
C PRO A 48 11.78 17.49 -0.44
N HIS A 49 10.72 17.03 0.24
CA HIS A 49 10.79 16.11 1.38
C HIS A 49 10.33 14.69 1.06
N VAL A 50 10.06 14.39 -0.21
CA VAL A 50 9.62 13.05 -0.65
C VAL A 50 10.64 12.43 -1.59
N LEU A 51 10.61 11.10 -1.70
CA LEU A 51 11.42 10.36 -2.64
C LEU A 51 10.65 10.11 -3.92
N ASN A 52 11.38 9.86 -5.00
CA ASN A 52 10.80 9.45 -6.28
C ASN A 52 10.26 8.03 -6.17
N LEU A 53 9.00 7.89 -5.77
CA LEU A 53 8.30 6.63 -5.59
C LEU A 53 7.01 6.60 -6.41
N THR A 54 6.74 5.47 -7.05
CA THR A 54 5.45 5.19 -7.64
C THR A 54 4.66 4.35 -6.65
N LEU A 55 3.61 4.95 -6.09
CA LEU A 55 2.63 4.25 -5.24
C LEU A 55 1.40 3.96 -6.09
N ILE A 56 0.88 2.74 -5.96
CA ILE A 56 -0.34 2.32 -6.64
C ILE A 56 -1.33 1.98 -5.54
N ASP A 57 -2.35 2.80 -5.40
CA ASP A 57 -3.48 2.51 -4.52
C ASP A 57 -4.49 1.66 -5.29
N LEU A 58 -4.93 0.56 -4.69
CA LEU A 58 -5.79 -0.44 -5.33
C LEU A 58 -7.09 -0.55 -4.53
N PRO A 59 -8.23 -0.82 -5.19
CA PRO A 59 -9.49 -1.00 -4.48
C PRO A 59 -9.41 -2.11 -3.42
N GLY A 60 -10.04 -1.87 -2.27
CA GLY A 60 -10.18 -2.88 -1.23
C GLY A 60 -11.01 -4.08 -1.71
N LEU A 61 -10.64 -5.29 -1.30
CA LEU A 61 -11.39 -6.49 -1.66
C LEU A 61 -12.74 -6.50 -0.95
N THR A 62 -13.82 -6.48 -1.72
CA THR A 62 -15.20 -6.61 -1.25
C THR A 62 -15.71 -8.02 -1.51
N LYS A 63 -16.18 -8.72 -0.46
CA LYS A 63 -16.74 -10.08 -0.58
C LYS A 63 -18.21 -10.12 -1.02
N VAL A 64 -18.90 -8.98 -0.92
CA VAL A 64 -20.33 -8.87 -1.25
C VAL A 64 -20.51 -7.63 -2.11
N ALA A 65 -21.24 -7.77 -3.21
CA ALA A 65 -21.65 -6.66 -4.06
C ALA A 65 -22.65 -5.77 -3.31
N ILE A 66 -22.42 -4.45 -3.31
CA ILE A 66 -23.30 -3.48 -2.66
C ILE A 66 -23.83 -2.50 -3.71
N GLY A 67 -25.13 -2.19 -3.67
CA GLY A 67 -25.76 -1.29 -4.63
C GLY A 67 -25.84 -1.93 -6.03
N ASP A 68 -25.42 -1.19 -7.05
CA ASP A 68 -25.45 -1.64 -8.45
C ASP A 68 -24.15 -2.35 -8.89
N GLN A 69 -23.31 -2.76 -7.93
CA GLN A 69 -22.10 -3.52 -8.25
C GLN A 69 -22.46 -4.87 -8.89
N PRO A 70 -21.74 -5.26 -9.95
CA PRO A 70 -22.01 -6.53 -10.61
C PRO A 70 -21.63 -7.71 -9.69
N VAL A 71 -22.26 -8.86 -9.91
CA VAL A 71 -22.09 -10.05 -9.06
C VAL A 71 -20.63 -10.56 -9.06
N ASP A 72 -19.89 -10.28 -10.14
CA ASP A 72 -18.48 -10.64 -10.32
C ASP A 72 -17.49 -9.55 -9.84
N ILE A 73 -17.95 -8.55 -9.08
CA ILE A 73 -17.13 -7.43 -8.59
C ILE A 73 -15.82 -7.89 -7.92
N GLU A 74 -15.89 -8.94 -7.10
CA GLU A 74 -14.72 -9.50 -6.42
C GLU A 74 -13.67 -9.99 -7.43
N GLN A 75 -14.11 -10.65 -8.50
CA GLN A 75 -13.22 -11.15 -9.55
C GLN A 75 -12.60 -10.00 -10.33
N GLN A 76 -13.37 -8.95 -10.65
CA GLN A 76 -12.87 -7.78 -11.35
C GLN A 76 -11.80 -7.03 -10.54
N ILE A 77 -12.04 -6.82 -9.23
CA ILE A 77 -11.05 -6.20 -8.33
C ILE A 77 -9.78 -7.06 -8.26
N LYS A 78 -9.92 -8.39 -8.10
CA LYS A 78 -8.76 -9.30 -8.09
C LYS A 78 -7.97 -9.21 -9.39
N GLN A 79 -8.63 -9.24 -10.54
CA GLN A 79 -7.97 -9.11 -11.84
C GLN A 79 -7.21 -7.78 -11.95
N MET A 80 -7.80 -6.68 -11.49
CA MET A 80 -7.16 -5.37 -11.46
C MET A 80 -5.90 -5.38 -10.59
N ILE A 81 -5.99 -5.94 -9.37
CA ILE A 81 -4.83 -6.08 -8.48
C ILE A 81 -3.72 -6.90 -9.16
N PHE A 82 -4.06 -8.04 -9.77
CA PHE A 82 -3.10 -8.92 -10.43
C PHE A 82 -2.36 -8.27 -11.60
N GLN A 83 -2.94 -7.29 -12.28
CA GLN A 83 -2.24 -6.54 -13.34
C GLN A 83 -1.00 -5.79 -12.81
N PHE A 84 -1.01 -5.42 -11.53
CA PHE A 84 0.10 -4.73 -10.88
C PHE A 84 1.01 -5.71 -10.13
N ILE A 85 0.44 -6.55 -9.26
CA ILE A 85 1.24 -7.37 -8.34
C ILE A 85 1.95 -8.55 -9.01
N ARG A 86 1.55 -8.96 -10.22
CA ARG A 86 2.28 -10.00 -11.00
C ARG A 86 3.63 -9.54 -11.52
N LYS A 87 3.86 -8.22 -11.63
CA LYS A 87 5.15 -7.70 -12.09
C LYS A 87 6.19 -7.98 -11.03
N GLU A 88 7.29 -8.64 -11.40
CA GLU A 88 8.39 -8.94 -10.48
C GLU A 88 9.03 -7.67 -9.90
N THR A 89 8.95 -6.55 -10.64
CA THR A 89 9.39 -5.20 -10.24
C THR A 89 8.51 -4.53 -9.17
N CYS A 90 7.39 -5.15 -8.79
CA CYS A 90 6.42 -4.58 -7.87
C CYS A 90 6.68 -5.07 -6.44
N LEU A 91 6.97 -4.13 -5.54
CA LEU A 91 6.98 -4.36 -4.10
C LEU A 91 5.54 -4.39 -3.59
N ILE A 92 5.15 -5.46 -2.90
CA ILE A 92 3.80 -5.66 -2.38
C ILE A 92 3.77 -5.28 -0.90
N LEU A 93 2.90 -4.32 -0.54
CA LEU A 93 2.57 -4.01 0.85
C LEU A 93 1.27 -4.73 1.23
N ALA A 94 1.39 -5.86 1.93
CA ALA A 94 0.24 -6.63 2.39
C ALA A 94 -0.29 -6.05 3.71
N VAL A 95 -1.21 -5.08 3.59
CA VAL A 95 -1.81 -4.39 4.72
C VAL A 95 -2.94 -5.24 5.32
N THR A 96 -2.82 -5.59 6.60
CA THR A 96 -3.82 -6.36 7.35
C THR A 96 -4.14 -5.64 8.67
N PRO A 97 -5.41 -5.51 9.07
CA PRO A 97 -5.74 -4.94 10.36
C PRO A 97 -5.55 -5.99 11.48
N ALA A 98 -5.03 -5.55 12.62
CA ALA A 98 -4.64 -6.42 13.73
C ALA A 98 -5.83 -7.05 14.47
N ASN A 99 -7.01 -6.46 14.35
CA ASN A 99 -8.26 -6.96 14.94
C ASN A 99 -8.92 -8.07 14.12
N THR A 100 -8.22 -8.60 13.11
CA THR A 100 -8.68 -9.74 12.31
C THR A 100 -7.59 -10.81 12.27
N ASP A 101 -7.99 -12.07 12.19
CA ASP A 101 -7.04 -13.17 12.07
C ASP A 101 -6.19 -13.04 10.80
N LEU A 102 -4.87 -13.16 10.97
CA LEU A 102 -3.92 -13.10 9.86
C LEU A 102 -4.20 -14.15 8.77
N ALA A 103 -4.71 -15.32 9.18
CA ALA A 103 -5.08 -16.40 8.27
C ALA A 103 -6.21 -16.03 7.30
N ASN A 104 -7.03 -15.05 7.67
CA ASN A 104 -8.13 -14.53 6.85
C ASN A 104 -7.75 -13.29 6.04
N SER A 105 -6.47 -12.89 6.04
CA SER A 105 -5.97 -11.75 5.27
C SER A 105 -6.00 -12.03 3.77
N ASP A 106 -6.95 -11.39 3.09
CA ASP A 106 -7.05 -11.49 1.64
C ASP A 106 -5.82 -10.88 0.94
N ALA A 107 -5.21 -9.84 1.54
CA ALA A 107 -3.98 -9.22 1.02
C ALA A 107 -2.79 -10.20 1.01
N LEU A 108 -2.60 -10.95 2.10
CA LEU A 108 -1.54 -11.97 2.18
C LEU A 108 -1.82 -13.16 1.27
N LYS A 109 -3.09 -13.55 1.12
CA LYS A 109 -3.49 -14.61 0.19
C LYS A 109 -3.11 -14.25 -1.25
N LEU A 110 -3.50 -13.06 -1.73
CA LEU A 110 -3.13 -12.59 -3.06
C LEU A 110 -1.61 -12.45 -3.24
N ALA A 111 -0.91 -11.93 -2.22
CA ALA A 111 0.54 -11.81 -2.27
C ALA A 111 1.23 -13.17 -2.42
N LYS A 112 0.78 -14.20 -1.69
CA LYS A 112 1.33 -15.57 -1.76
C LYS A 112 1.12 -16.23 -3.12
N GLU A 113 0.08 -15.88 -3.87
CA GLU A 113 -0.15 -16.42 -5.21
C GLU A 113 0.91 -15.94 -6.23
N VAL A 114 1.46 -14.73 -6.05
CA VAL A 114 2.44 -14.13 -6.98
C VAL A 114 3.85 -13.98 -6.40
N ASP A 115 4.00 -14.17 -5.10
CA ASP A 115 5.27 -14.16 -4.36
C ASP A 115 5.23 -15.22 -3.23
N PRO A 116 5.22 -16.53 -3.57
CA PRO A 116 5.11 -17.60 -2.57
C PRO A 116 6.23 -17.56 -1.51
N GLN A 117 7.43 -17.19 -1.95
CA GLN A 117 8.63 -17.06 -1.12
C GLN A 117 8.65 -15.76 -0.29
N GLY A 118 7.74 -14.82 -0.53
CA GLY A 118 7.64 -13.55 0.19
C GLY A 118 8.86 -12.64 -0.01
N VAL A 119 9.54 -12.73 -1.17
CA VAL A 119 10.80 -12.01 -1.46
C VAL A 119 10.55 -10.54 -1.75
N ARG A 120 9.36 -10.15 -2.19
CA ARG A 120 8.97 -8.77 -2.51
C ARG A 120 7.70 -8.33 -1.78
N THR A 121 7.26 -9.10 -0.79
CA THR A 121 6.10 -8.80 0.06
C THR A 121 6.56 -8.32 1.43
N ILE A 122 6.02 -7.20 1.89
CA ILE A 122 6.17 -6.67 3.25
C ILE A 122 4.81 -6.75 3.94
N GLY A 123 4.75 -7.39 5.10
CA GLY A 123 3.54 -7.40 5.91
C GLY A 123 3.40 -6.10 6.69
N VAL A 124 2.25 -5.46 6.61
CA VAL A 124 1.95 -4.24 7.38
C VAL A 124 0.73 -4.51 8.25
N ILE A 125 0.91 -4.38 9.57
CA ILE A 125 -0.16 -4.61 10.54
C ILE A 125 -0.67 -3.25 11.02
N THR A 126 -1.95 -2.96 10.77
CA THR A 126 -2.59 -1.69 11.14
C THR A 126 -3.57 -1.89 12.29
N LYS A 127 -4.12 -0.81 12.87
CA LYS A 127 -5.17 -0.87 13.90
C LYS A 127 -4.79 -1.68 15.15
N LEU A 128 -3.51 -1.69 15.52
CA LEU A 128 -2.99 -2.36 16.72
C LEU A 128 -3.58 -1.77 18.01
N ASP A 129 -4.02 -0.52 17.96
CA ASP A 129 -4.70 0.21 19.02
C ASP A 129 -6.17 -0.21 19.22
N LEU A 130 -6.75 -0.95 18.27
CA LEU A 130 -8.14 -1.41 18.30
C LEU A 130 -8.25 -2.92 18.58
N MET A 131 -7.18 -3.54 19.08
CA MET A 131 -7.22 -4.94 19.49
C MET A 131 -7.95 -5.08 20.83
N ASP A 132 -8.62 -6.21 21.02
CA ASP A 132 -9.33 -6.50 22.26
C ASP A 132 -8.35 -6.63 23.43
N GLU A 133 -8.73 -6.10 24.59
CA GLU A 133 -7.92 -6.21 25.80
C GLU A 133 -7.61 -7.68 26.12
N GLY A 134 -6.34 -7.99 26.39
CA GLY A 134 -5.86 -9.34 26.62
C GLY A 134 -5.39 -10.08 25.36
N THR A 135 -5.54 -9.47 24.17
CA THR A 135 -4.96 -9.98 22.91
C THR A 135 -3.80 -9.10 22.44
N ASP A 136 -2.87 -9.68 21.69
CA ASP A 136 -1.82 -8.92 21.00
C ASP A 136 -1.41 -9.60 19.69
N ALA A 137 -0.72 -8.84 18.83
CA ALA A 137 -0.20 -9.29 17.54
C ALA A 137 1.29 -9.63 17.63
N ARG A 138 1.81 -9.98 18.82
CA ARG A 138 3.26 -10.14 19.04
C ARG A 138 3.85 -11.22 18.15
N ASP A 139 3.22 -12.39 18.06
CA ASP A 139 3.73 -13.50 17.24
C ASP A 139 3.71 -13.17 15.73
N ILE A 140 2.81 -12.30 15.30
CA ILE A 140 2.77 -11.79 13.92
C ILE A 140 3.95 -10.84 13.70
N LEU A 141 4.14 -9.87 14.58
CA LEU A 141 5.21 -8.87 14.49
C LEU A 141 6.61 -9.47 14.69
N GLU A 142 6.73 -10.56 15.47
CA GLU A 142 7.95 -11.36 15.61
C GLU A 142 8.16 -12.33 14.43
N ASN A 143 7.28 -12.30 13.42
CA ASN A 143 7.37 -13.12 12.20
C ASN A 143 7.31 -14.63 12.46
N LYS A 144 6.62 -15.07 13.53
CA LYS A 144 6.52 -16.47 13.94
C LYS A 144 5.34 -17.20 13.34
N LEU A 145 4.19 -16.53 13.21
CA LEU A 145 2.93 -17.16 12.80
C LEU A 145 2.91 -17.51 11.30
N LEU A 146 3.13 -16.53 10.43
CA LEU A 146 3.23 -16.70 8.98
C LEU A 146 4.51 -16.00 8.47
N PRO A 147 5.66 -16.68 8.43
CA PRO A 147 6.92 -16.03 8.11
C PRO A 147 6.95 -15.39 6.72
N LEU A 148 7.30 -14.10 6.67
CA LEU A 148 7.67 -13.37 5.46
C LEU A 148 9.16 -13.06 5.47
N ARG A 149 9.80 -13.10 4.30
CA ARG A 149 11.24 -12.81 4.17
C ARG A 149 11.59 -11.38 4.59
N ARG A 150 10.65 -10.45 4.41
CA ARG A 150 10.78 -9.03 4.81
C ARG A 150 10.14 -8.71 6.17
N GLY A 151 9.55 -9.71 6.82
CA GLY A 151 8.89 -9.58 8.12
C GLY A 151 7.62 -8.73 8.07
N TYR A 152 7.21 -8.29 9.27
CA TYR A 152 6.03 -7.48 9.51
C TYR A 152 6.42 -6.17 10.19
N ILE A 153 5.67 -5.11 9.86
CA ILE A 153 5.82 -3.80 10.48
C ILE A 153 4.45 -3.33 10.95
N GLY A 154 4.32 -3.10 12.25
CA GLY A 154 3.12 -2.53 12.86
C GLY A 154 3.09 -1.02 12.71
N VAL A 155 1.94 -0.47 12.36
CA VAL A 155 1.69 0.98 12.29
C VAL A 155 0.38 1.34 12.99
N VAL A 156 0.33 2.53 13.59
CA VAL A 156 -0.88 3.08 14.21
C VAL A 156 -1.25 4.36 13.48
N ASN A 157 -2.39 4.31 12.78
CA ASN A 157 -2.89 5.41 11.98
C ASN A 157 -3.84 6.31 12.80
N ARG A 158 -4.21 7.46 12.23
CA ARG A 158 -5.24 8.32 12.81
C ARG A 158 -6.59 7.59 12.81
N SER A 159 -7.29 7.67 13.94
CA SER A 159 -8.68 7.24 14.05
C SER A 159 -9.62 8.19 13.29
N GLN A 160 -10.87 7.77 13.06
CA GLN A 160 -11.86 8.63 12.43
C GLN A 160 -12.08 9.95 13.20
N LYS A 161 -12.11 9.86 14.54
CA LYS A 161 -12.19 11.03 15.43
C LYS A 161 -10.97 11.95 15.30
N ASP A 162 -9.78 11.39 15.14
CA ASP A 162 -8.56 12.17 14.91
C ASP A 162 -8.60 12.90 13.56
N ILE A 163 -9.20 12.29 12.54
CA ILE A 163 -9.36 12.88 11.21
C ILE A 163 -10.34 14.05 11.28
N GLU A 164 -11.50 13.86 11.91
CA GLU A 164 -12.50 14.91 12.12
C GLU A 164 -11.96 16.07 12.96
N GLY A 165 -11.16 15.75 13.98
CA GLY A 165 -10.43 16.72 14.80
C GLY A 165 -9.22 17.37 14.13
N ARG A 166 -8.95 17.06 12.84
CA ARG A 166 -7.80 17.56 12.07
C ARG A 166 -6.45 17.38 12.79
N LYS A 167 -6.27 16.25 13.48
CA LYS A 167 -5.02 15.94 14.18
C LYS A 167 -3.84 15.97 13.22
N ASP A 168 -2.84 16.74 13.62
CA ASP A 168 -1.63 16.94 12.84
C ASP A 168 -0.80 15.65 12.72
N ILE A 169 -0.05 15.54 11.62
CA ILE A 169 0.79 14.37 11.33
C ILE A 169 1.87 14.19 12.40
N HIS A 170 2.51 15.27 12.88
CA HIS A 170 3.54 15.15 13.91
C HIS A 170 2.96 14.62 15.23
N GLN A 171 1.74 15.04 15.57
CA GLN A 171 1.04 14.52 16.75
C GLN A 171 0.65 13.05 16.59
N ALA A 172 0.24 12.62 15.39
CA ALA A 172 -0.06 11.22 15.11
C ALA A 172 1.20 10.35 15.26
N LEU A 173 2.34 10.78 14.72
CA LEU A 173 3.62 10.06 14.85
C LEU A 173 4.11 9.99 16.30
N ALA A 174 3.95 11.07 17.07
CA ALA A 174 4.29 11.08 18.50
C ALA A 174 3.39 10.11 19.30
N ALA A 175 2.10 10.07 18.99
CA ALA A 175 1.16 9.15 19.60
C ALA A 175 1.48 7.68 19.26
N GLU A 176 1.79 7.39 18.00
CA GLU A 176 2.23 6.06 17.53
C GLU A 176 3.48 5.61 18.29
N ARG A 177 4.50 6.47 18.39
CA ARG A 177 5.73 6.15 19.12
C ARG A 177 5.45 5.91 20.61
N LYS A 178 4.59 6.71 21.23
CA LYS A 178 4.18 6.53 22.62
C LYS A 178 3.49 5.17 22.81
N PHE A 179 2.55 4.81 21.93
CA PHE A 179 1.85 3.52 21.96
C PHE A 179 2.83 2.34 22.00
N PHE A 180 3.77 2.28 21.06
CA PHE A 180 4.73 1.17 21.01
C PHE A 180 5.69 1.13 22.21
N LEU A 181 6.06 2.27 22.78
CA LEU A 181 6.93 2.33 23.96
C LEU A 181 6.21 1.98 25.27
N SER A 182 4.90 2.24 25.35
CA SER A 182 4.08 1.93 26.53
C SER A 182 3.50 0.52 26.52
N HIS A 183 3.33 -0.10 25.35
CA HIS A 183 2.69 -1.41 25.24
C HIS A 183 3.63 -2.54 25.69
N PRO A 184 3.27 -3.36 26.70
CA PRO A 184 4.17 -4.36 27.28
C PRO A 184 4.65 -5.41 26.25
N SER A 185 3.76 -5.85 25.35
CA SER A 185 4.09 -6.83 24.31
C SER A 185 4.93 -6.32 23.14
N TYR A 186 5.05 -4.99 22.95
CA TYR A 186 5.71 -4.41 21.77
C TYR A 186 6.94 -3.55 22.10
N ARG A 187 7.10 -3.17 23.38
CA ARG A 187 8.16 -2.24 23.82
C ARG A 187 9.56 -2.67 23.40
N HIS A 188 9.88 -3.97 23.47
CA HIS A 188 11.21 -4.49 23.09
C HIS A 188 11.51 -4.39 21.59
N MET A 189 10.50 -4.16 20.76
CA MET A 189 10.62 -4.05 19.30
C MET A 189 10.17 -2.68 18.76
N ALA A 190 9.90 -1.71 19.64
CA ALA A 190 9.39 -0.40 19.24
C ALA A 190 10.27 0.33 18.20
N ASP A 191 11.58 0.04 18.15
CA ASP A 191 12.51 0.62 17.17
C ASP A 191 12.38 0.03 15.75
N ARG A 192 11.72 -1.11 15.62
CA ARG A 192 11.40 -1.78 14.34
C ARG A 192 9.91 -1.67 13.98
N LEU A 193 9.19 -0.78 14.64
CA LEU A 193 7.77 -0.53 14.42
C LEU A 193 7.52 0.94 14.13
N GLY A 194 6.31 1.22 13.67
CA GLY A 194 5.82 2.55 13.36
C GLY A 194 6.10 3.01 11.94
N THR A 195 5.37 4.04 11.55
CA THR A 195 5.41 4.66 10.23
C THR A 195 6.82 5.13 9.83
N PRO A 196 7.64 5.73 10.72
CA PRO A 196 9.01 6.12 10.35
C PRO A 196 9.91 4.94 10.01
N TYR A 197 9.74 3.80 10.70
CA TYR A 197 10.51 2.59 10.38
C TYR A 197 10.05 1.97 9.06
N LEU A 198 8.73 1.89 8.83
CA LEU A 198 8.16 1.45 7.56
C LEU A 198 8.71 2.26 6.38
N GLN A 199 8.76 3.58 6.52
CA GLN A 199 9.30 4.47 5.48
C GLN A 199 10.79 4.16 5.19
N ARG A 200 11.61 3.97 6.22
CA ARG A 200 13.03 3.60 6.02
C ARG A 200 13.19 2.25 5.34
N VAL A 201 12.41 1.25 5.75
CA VAL A 201 12.43 -0.09 5.14
C VAL A 201 12.01 0.00 3.69
N LEU A 202 10.91 0.69 3.37
CA LEU A 202 10.46 0.90 2.00
C LEU A 202 11.55 1.53 1.13
N ASN A 203 12.22 2.58 1.62
CA ASN A 203 13.29 3.25 0.89
C ASN A 203 14.48 2.32 0.60
N GLN A 204 14.91 1.56 1.61
CA GLN A 204 15.98 0.60 1.46
C GLN A 204 15.59 -0.49 0.46
N GLN A 205 14.35 -1.00 0.54
CA GLN A 205 13.89 -2.06 -0.36
C GLN A 205 13.70 -1.57 -1.78
N LEU A 206 13.17 -0.37 -2.00
CA LEU A 206 13.05 0.21 -3.33
C LEU A 206 14.43 0.42 -3.95
N THR A 207 15.40 0.90 -3.18
CA THR A 207 16.78 1.08 -3.66
C THR A 207 17.43 -0.25 -4.05
N ASN A 208 17.32 -1.26 -3.19
CA ASN A 208 17.87 -2.59 -3.47
C ASN A 208 17.16 -3.25 -4.64
N HIS A 209 15.84 -3.16 -4.68
CA HIS A 209 15.02 -3.77 -5.71
C HIS A 209 15.27 -3.15 -7.10
N ILE A 210 15.41 -1.83 -7.18
CA ILE A 210 15.84 -1.15 -8.41
C ILE A 210 17.21 -1.67 -8.84
N ARG A 211 18.19 -1.72 -7.93
CA ARG A 211 19.54 -2.23 -8.22
C ARG A 211 19.52 -3.66 -8.76
N ASP A 212 18.75 -4.54 -8.13
CA ASP A 212 18.68 -5.97 -8.49
C ASP A 212 17.91 -6.20 -9.81
N THR A 213 16.94 -5.34 -10.13
CA THR A 213 16.08 -5.52 -11.32
C THR A 213 16.60 -4.82 -12.57
N LEU A 214 17.46 -3.80 -12.42
CA LEU A 214 18.05 -3.04 -13.53
C LEU A 214 18.77 -3.93 -14.58
N PRO A 215 19.59 -4.94 -14.21
CA PRO A 215 20.22 -5.82 -15.18
C PRO A 215 19.20 -6.58 -16.03
N GLY A 216 18.18 -7.17 -15.40
CA GLY A 216 17.13 -7.91 -16.12
C GLY A 216 16.30 -7.02 -17.05
N LEU A 217 16.01 -5.79 -16.62
CA LEU A 217 15.32 -4.81 -17.46
C LEU A 217 16.16 -4.43 -18.69
N ARG A 218 17.46 -4.19 -18.50
CA ARG A 218 18.41 -3.89 -19.59
C ARG A 218 18.44 -5.03 -20.61
N ASP A 219 18.56 -6.26 -20.14
CA ASP A 219 18.65 -7.44 -21.01
C ASP A 219 17.34 -7.65 -21.78
N LYS A 220 16.18 -7.38 -21.17
CA LYS A 220 14.87 -7.43 -21.85
C LYS A 220 14.76 -6.37 -22.96
N LEU A 221 15.19 -5.14 -22.68
CA LEU A 221 15.19 -4.05 -23.66
C LEU A 221 16.14 -4.34 -24.83
N GLN A 222 17.34 -4.86 -24.56
CA GLN A 222 18.29 -5.26 -25.60
C GLN A 222 17.72 -6.37 -26.49
N LYS A 223 17.07 -7.38 -25.90
CA LYS A 223 16.39 -8.42 -26.67
C LYS A 223 15.28 -7.87 -27.55
N GLN A 224 14.44 -6.97 -27.01
CA GLN A 224 13.38 -6.33 -27.79
C GLN A 224 13.93 -5.48 -28.95
N MET A 225 15.02 -4.74 -28.72
CA MET A 225 15.68 -3.95 -29.77
C MET A 225 16.18 -4.87 -30.90
N LEU A 226 16.86 -5.97 -30.56
CA LEU A 226 17.34 -6.96 -31.54
C LEU A 226 16.22 -7.65 -32.32
N THR A 227 15.04 -7.85 -31.71
CA THR A 227 13.88 -8.41 -32.43
C THR A 227 13.35 -7.40 -33.44
N LEU A 228 13.21 -6.13 -33.06
CA LEU A 228 12.75 -5.07 -33.96
C LEU A 228 13.74 -4.81 -35.10
N GLU A 229 15.05 -4.88 -34.84
CA GLU A 229 16.09 -4.75 -35.88
C GLU A 229 16.08 -5.89 -36.91
N LYS A 230 15.52 -7.05 -36.58
CA LYS A 230 15.36 -8.18 -37.53
C LYS A 230 14.08 -8.10 -38.36
N GLU A 231 13.12 -7.29 -37.94
CA GLU A 231 11.83 -7.08 -38.62
C GLU A 231 11.86 -5.88 -39.59
N VAL A 232 12.98 -5.14 -39.63
CA VAL A 232 13.30 -4.06 -40.58
C VAL A 232 14.25 -4.58 -41.65
#